data_AF-A0A1J3CEB1-F1
#
_entry.id   AF-A0A1J3CEB1-F1
#
_cell.length_a   1.000
_cell.length_b   1.000
_cell.length_c   1.000
_cell.angle_alpha   90.00
_cell.angle_beta   90.00
_cell.angle_gamma   90.00
#
_symmetry.space_group_name_H-M   'P 1'
#
loop_
_entity.id
_entity.type
_entity.pdbx_description
1 polymer ?
#
loop_
_entity_poly.entity_id
_entity_poly.type
_entity_poly.pdbx_seq_one_letter_code
_entity_poly.pdbx_strand_id
1 'polypeptide(L)'
;MMKEDEAVTSNAMNDDDATNIYSCSGSDNNRIGDDNYNHDKISQVWGTWEELVLTCAVKRHGDTDWDSVAKEVGSRSSLNASAPNCRLKYKDLKRRFQDSGGGGDGEGEGNSEVGEITWLEELRSLRVAELRREVQRCDESILYGESL
;
A
#
# COMPACT_ATOMS: atom_id res chain seq x y z
N MET A 1 -21.62 63.30 35.98
CA MET A 1 -20.86 62.40 36.88
C MET A 1 -21.11 60.98 36.41
N MET A 2 -20.11 60.33 35.79
CA MET A 2 -19.82 58.87 35.68
C MET A 2 -21.02 57.91 35.50
N LYS A 3 -21.09 56.95 34.55
CA LYS A 3 -20.08 56.03 33.98
C LYS A 3 -20.69 55.30 32.75
N GLU A 4 -19.81 54.66 31.99
CA GLU A 4 -20.02 53.92 30.74
C GLU A 4 -20.71 52.54 30.93
N ASP A 5 -21.15 51.93 29.81
CA ASP A 5 -20.98 50.51 29.41
C ASP A 5 -21.75 50.29 28.07
N GLU A 6 -21.11 50.39 26.90
CA GLU A 6 -20.46 49.31 26.11
C GLU A 6 -21.40 48.22 25.60
N ALA A 7 -21.73 48.25 24.29
CA ALA A 7 -22.24 47.08 23.56
C ALA A 7 -22.10 47.22 22.02
N VAL A 8 -21.19 46.39 21.49
CA VAL A 8 -21.24 45.71 20.18
C VAL A 8 -20.93 46.53 18.92
N THR A 9 -19.72 46.32 18.39
CA THR A 9 -19.43 45.69 17.08
C THR A 9 -17.93 45.92 16.85
N SER A 10 -17.10 44.90 16.73
CA SER A 10 -16.88 44.26 15.43
C SER A 10 -16.00 43.03 15.65
N ASN A 11 -16.40 41.91 15.03
CA ASN A 11 -15.59 40.71 15.02
C ASN A 11 -14.31 40.95 14.22
N ALA A 12 -13.19 40.68 14.89
CA ALA A 12 -11.90 40.45 14.26
C ALA A 12 -11.94 39.10 13.50
N MET A 13 -11.49 39.11 12.25
CA MET A 13 -11.01 37.91 11.56
C MET A 13 -9.57 38.22 11.13
N ASN A 14 -8.62 37.70 11.90
CA ASN A 14 -7.23 37.52 11.48
C ASN A 14 -7.11 36.15 10.84
N ASP A 15 -6.37 36.04 9.74
CA ASP A 15 -5.28 35.06 9.53
C ASP A 15 -4.79 35.17 8.07
N ASP A 16 -3.98 36.18 7.81
CA ASP A 16 -3.15 36.29 6.61
C ASP A 16 -1.74 35.75 6.90
N ASP A 17 -1.29 34.89 5.99
CA ASP A 17 0.09 34.48 5.67
C ASP A 17 0.99 33.90 6.79
N ALA A 18 1.09 32.57 6.80
CA ALA A 18 2.26 31.87 7.31
C ALA A 18 2.62 30.69 6.39
N THR A 19 3.05 30.99 5.16
CA THR A 19 3.97 30.08 4.46
C THR A 19 5.27 30.02 5.27
N ASN A 20 5.39 29.00 6.13
CA ASN A 20 6.56 28.76 6.95
C ASN A 20 7.73 28.29 6.07
N ILE A 21 8.44 29.28 5.54
CA ILE A 21 9.77 29.18 4.96
C ILE A 21 10.75 29.14 6.14
N TYR A 22 11.08 27.95 6.64
CA TYR A 22 12.17 27.79 7.62
C TYR A 22 13.07 26.61 7.23
N SER A 23 14.08 26.89 6.41
CA SER A 23 15.47 27.03 6.91
C SER A 23 16.45 26.99 5.74
N CYS A 24 17.12 28.11 5.53
CA CYS A 24 18.35 28.17 4.77
C CYS A 24 19.48 27.49 5.56
N SER A 25 20.13 26.48 4.97
CA SER A 25 21.54 26.20 5.22
C SER A 25 22.27 26.37 3.90
N GLY A 26 23.07 27.43 3.81
CA GLY A 26 23.95 27.66 2.68
C GLY A 26 25.09 26.63 2.66
N SER A 27 25.42 26.15 1.46
CA SER A 27 26.81 26.02 0.98
C SER A 27 26.81 25.48 -0.45
N ASP A 28 27.31 26.34 -1.33
CA ASP A 28 28.13 26.10 -2.53
C ASP A 28 27.71 25.07 -3.61
N ASN A 29 27.60 25.61 -4.82
CA ASN A 29 27.31 24.93 -6.07
C ASN A 29 28.46 24.00 -6.51
N ASN A 30 28.20 22.71 -6.71
CA ASN A 30 28.72 22.01 -7.90
C ASN A 30 27.87 20.79 -8.28
N ARG A 31 27.71 20.65 -9.59
CA ARG A 31 26.90 19.69 -10.37
C ARG A 31 27.15 18.23 -10.01
N ILE A 32 26.09 17.42 -10.06
CA ILE A 32 25.93 16.25 -10.95
C ILE A 32 24.43 16.00 -11.05
N GLY A 33 23.90 15.92 -12.28
CA GLY A 33 22.49 15.68 -12.52
C GLY A 33 22.06 14.35 -11.92
N ASP A 34 20.99 14.39 -11.15
CA ASP A 34 20.26 13.19 -10.76
C ASP A 34 18.77 13.47 -10.91
N ASP A 35 18.37 13.68 -12.17
CA ASP A 35 16.96 13.73 -12.58
C ASP A 35 16.28 12.34 -12.46
N ASN A 36 16.94 11.38 -11.80
CA ASN A 36 16.52 10.00 -11.60
C ASN A 36 16.03 9.72 -10.16
N TYR A 37 15.42 10.71 -9.48
CA TYR A 37 14.84 10.49 -8.15
C TYR A 37 13.30 10.48 -8.12
N ASN A 38 12.67 10.51 -9.30
CA ASN A 38 11.20 10.50 -9.43
C ASN A 38 10.65 9.35 -10.29
N HIS A 39 11.47 8.61 -11.04
CA HIS A 39 10.98 7.42 -11.75
C HIS A 39 10.73 6.24 -10.79
N ASP A 40 11.52 6.15 -9.71
CA ASP A 40 11.34 5.18 -8.63
C ASP A 40 10.18 5.54 -7.67
N LYS A 41 9.53 6.71 -7.88
CA LYS A 41 8.39 7.22 -7.09
C LYS A 41 7.06 7.20 -7.83
N ILE A 42 6.94 6.56 -8.99
CA ILE A 42 5.68 5.86 -9.25
C ILE A 42 5.70 4.74 -8.21
N SER A 43 5.19 5.03 -7.02
CA SER A 43 5.05 4.05 -5.96
C SER A 43 4.44 2.83 -6.60
N GLN A 44 5.22 1.76 -6.66
CA GLN A 44 4.78 0.50 -7.22
C GLN A 44 3.58 0.07 -6.40
N VAL A 45 2.37 0.38 -6.90
CA VAL A 45 1.14 0.20 -6.14
C VAL A 45 0.90 -1.28 -6.08
N TRP A 46 1.18 -1.86 -4.91
CA TRP A 46 0.87 -3.25 -4.63
C TRP A 46 -0.65 -3.41 -4.54
N GLY A 47 -1.25 -4.08 -5.51
CA GLY A 47 -2.63 -4.54 -5.43
C GLY A 47 -2.73 -5.91 -4.78
N THR A 48 -3.97 -6.34 -4.52
CA THR A 48 -4.27 -7.66 -3.93
C THR A 48 -3.77 -8.81 -4.78
N TRP A 49 -3.73 -8.65 -6.11
CA TRP A 49 -3.16 -9.62 -7.02
C TRP A 49 -1.66 -9.79 -6.78
N GLU A 50 -0.92 -8.69 -6.72
CA GLU A 50 0.52 -8.75 -6.55
C GLU A 50 0.92 -9.23 -5.16
N GLU A 51 0.15 -8.86 -4.14
CA GLU A 51 0.28 -9.41 -2.78
C GLU A 51 0.05 -10.94 -2.75
N LEU A 52 -0.96 -11.43 -3.49
CA LEU A 52 -1.23 -12.86 -3.61
C LEU A 52 -0.10 -13.59 -4.34
N VAL A 53 0.39 -13.04 -5.45
CA VAL A 53 1.50 -13.62 -6.21
C VAL A 53 2.77 -13.67 -5.37
N LEU A 54 3.10 -12.58 -4.66
CA LEU A 54 4.24 -12.53 -3.74
C LEU A 54 4.16 -13.62 -2.69
N THR A 55 3.01 -13.78 -2.05
CA THR A 55 2.81 -14.79 -1.01
C THR A 55 2.95 -16.21 -1.57
N CYS A 56 2.45 -16.45 -2.78
CA CYS A 56 2.64 -17.73 -3.47
C CYS A 56 4.11 -17.99 -3.84
N ALA A 57 4.83 -16.97 -4.30
CA ALA A 57 6.24 -17.07 -4.66
C ALA A 57 7.10 -17.37 -3.42
N VAL A 58 6.84 -16.68 -2.30
CA VAL A 58 7.51 -16.95 -1.01
C VAL A 58 7.18 -18.36 -0.50
N LYS A 59 5.95 -18.84 -0.67
CA LYS A 59 5.60 -20.24 -0.35
C LYS A 59 6.40 -21.25 -1.16
N ARG A 60 6.77 -20.93 -2.41
CA ARG A 60 7.52 -21.85 -3.29
C ARG A 60 9.02 -21.78 -3.07
N HIS A 61 9.56 -20.56 -2.96
CA HIS A 61 11.01 -20.30 -2.92
C HIS A 61 11.55 -20.12 -1.50
N GLY A 62 10.68 -20.03 -0.50
CA GLY A 62 11.04 -19.69 0.86
C GLY A 62 11.32 -18.20 1.05
N ASP A 63 11.66 -17.82 2.28
CA ASP A 63 12.07 -16.47 2.66
C ASP A 63 13.61 -16.29 2.62
N THR A 64 14.31 -17.20 1.95
CA THR A 64 15.77 -17.19 1.74
C THR A 64 16.17 -16.59 0.40
N ASP A 65 15.48 -16.96 -0.69
CA ASP A 65 15.86 -16.60 -2.07
C ASP A 65 14.97 -15.51 -2.67
N TRP A 66 15.12 -14.28 -2.17
CA TRP A 66 14.30 -13.14 -2.58
C TRP A 66 14.48 -12.73 -4.05
N ASP A 67 15.60 -13.06 -4.69
CA ASP A 67 15.81 -12.81 -6.12
C ASP A 67 14.91 -13.69 -6.99
N SER A 68 14.76 -14.97 -6.61
CA SER A 68 13.82 -15.90 -7.27
C SER A 68 12.38 -15.45 -7.07
N VAL A 69 12.03 -15.02 -5.85
CA VAL A 69 10.71 -14.46 -5.54
C VAL A 69 10.43 -13.22 -6.39
N ALA A 70 11.37 -12.26 -6.45
CA ALA A 70 11.21 -11.04 -7.23
C ALA A 70 11.03 -11.32 -8.73
N LYS A 71 11.80 -12.27 -9.27
CA LYS A 71 11.67 -12.70 -10.67
C LYS A 71 10.29 -13.32 -10.96
N GLU A 72 9.78 -14.16 -10.07
CA GLU A 72 8.42 -14.73 -10.23
C GLU A 72 7.36 -13.62 -10.17
N VAL A 73 7.43 -12.72 -9.17
CA VAL A 73 6.48 -11.61 -9.01
C VAL A 73 6.50 -10.69 -10.23
N GLY A 74 7.69 -10.31 -10.72
CA GLY A 74 7.84 -9.46 -11.90
C GLY A 74 7.37 -10.12 -13.19
N SER A 75 7.41 -11.46 -13.29
CA SER A 75 6.89 -12.18 -14.47
C SER A 75 5.36 -12.24 -14.53
N ARG A 76 4.68 -11.98 -13.41
CA ARG A 76 3.22 -12.16 -13.23
C ARG A 76 2.50 -10.87 -12.85
N SER A 77 3.22 -9.76 -12.80
CA SER A 77 2.69 -8.44 -12.48
C SER A 77 3.37 -7.38 -13.33
N SER A 78 2.71 -6.23 -13.51
CA SER A 78 3.31 -5.05 -14.16
C SER A 78 4.22 -4.28 -13.20
N LEU A 79 4.53 -4.84 -12.04
CA LEU A 79 5.34 -4.19 -11.02
C LEU A 79 6.84 -4.42 -11.29
N ASN A 80 7.65 -3.40 -11.03
CA ASN A 80 9.11 -3.53 -11.03
C ASN A 80 9.60 -4.25 -9.76
N ALA A 81 9.33 -5.56 -9.68
CA ALA A 81 9.63 -6.35 -8.50
C ALA A 81 11.14 -6.48 -8.29
N SER A 82 11.62 -5.96 -7.16
CA SER A 82 12.99 -6.15 -6.67
C SER A 82 12.96 -7.00 -5.40
N ALA A 83 14.05 -7.74 -5.14
CA ALA A 83 14.23 -8.52 -3.92
C ALA A 83 13.95 -7.72 -2.63
N PRO A 84 14.49 -6.49 -2.44
CA PRO A 84 14.18 -5.71 -1.24
C PRO A 84 12.72 -5.27 -1.15
N ASN A 85 12.09 -4.89 -2.28
CA ASN A 85 10.68 -4.50 -2.29
C ASN A 85 9.77 -5.68 -1.92
N CYS A 86 10.04 -6.87 -2.47
CA CYS A 86 9.30 -8.10 -2.16
C CYS A 86 9.43 -8.46 -0.67
N ARG A 87 10.65 -8.37 -0.11
CA ARG A 87 10.91 -8.65 1.30
C ARG A 87 10.18 -7.68 2.23
N LEU A 88 10.24 -6.39 1.95
CA LEU A 88 9.55 -5.37 2.74
C LEU A 88 8.04 -5.57 2.69
N LYS A 89 7.49 -5.82 1.50
CA LYS A 89 6.05 -6.03 1.34
C LYS A 89 5.56 -7.31 2.01
N TYR A 90 6.33 -8.40 1.94
CA TYR A 90 5.96 -9.64 2.62
C TYR A 90 5.89 -9.47 4.14
N LYS A 91 6.81 -8.69 4.74
CA LYS A 91 6.75 -8.34 6.16
C LYS A 91 5.52 -7.49 6.51
N ASP A 92 5.16 -6.53 5.65
CA ASP A 92 3.94 -5.73 5.79
C ASP A 92 2.69 -6.61 5.76
N LEU A 93 2.59 -7.53 4.79
CA LEU A 93 1.50 -8.49 4.70
C LEU A 93 1.41 -9.38 5.94
N LYS A 94 2.54 -9.98 6.34
CA LYS A 94 2.60 -10.83 7.52
C LYS A 94 2.09 -10.09 8.76
N ARG A 95 2.50 -8.83 8.96
CA ARG A 95 1.99 -7.99 10.05
C ARG A 95 0.50 -7.72 9.92
N ARG A 96 0.02 -7.30 8.75
CA ARG A 96 -1.39 -6.94 8.51
C ARG A 96 -2.35 -8.09 8.84
N PHE A 97 -1.99 -9.31 8.47
CA PHE A 97 -2.81 -10.51 8.69
C PHE A 97 -2.60 -11.14 10.08
N GLN A 98 -1.42 -10.98 10.69
CA GLN A 98 -1.20 -11.42 12.07
C GLN A 98 -1.89 -10.51 13.10
N ASP A 99 -1.99 -9.21 12.83
CA ASP A 99 -2.66 -8.25 13.71
C ASP A 99 -4.20 -8.32 13.61
N SER A 100 -4.72 -8.80 12.47
CA SER A 100 -6.15 -9.01 12.26
C SER A 100 -6.65 -10.39 12.72
N GLY A 101 -5.74 -11.35 12.97
CA GLY A 101 -6.03 -12.68 13.49
C GLY A 101 -5.70 -12.79 14.98
N GLY A 102 -6.61 -12.37 15.85
CA GLY A 102 -6.52 -12.68 17.27
C GLY A 102 -6.59 -14.20 17.51
N GLY A 103 -5.48 -14.77 18.02
CA GLY A 103 -5.37 -16.04 18.74
C GLY A 103 -6.27 -17.19 18.29
N GLY A 104 -5.74 -18.09 17.45
CA GLY A 104 -6.32 -19.40 17.21
C GLY A 104 -5.24 -20.47 17.36
N ASP A 105 -5.09 -21.00 18.56
CA ASP A 105 -4.34 -22.23 18.83
C ASP A 105 -4.94 -23.38 18.00
N GLY A 106 -4.09 -24.06 17.25
CA GLY A 106 -4.46 -25.15 16.37
C GLY A 106 -3.24 -26.01 16.09
N GLU A 107 -2.78 -26.71 17.12
CA GLU A 107 -1.78 -27.77 17.04
C GLU A 107 -2.28 -28.87 16.09
N GLY A 108 -1.75 -28.87 14.87
CA GLY A 108 -2.01 -29.87 13.84
C GLY A 108 -0.70 -30.29 13.19
N GLU A 109 0.02 -31.16 13.88
CA GLU A 109 1.22 -31.85 13.41
C GLU A 109 0.93 -32.65 12.14
N GLY A 110 1.60 -32.34 11.01
CA GLY A 110 1.32 -33.05 9.75
C GLY A 110 2.05 -32.57 8.49
N ASN A 111 3.39 -32.52 8.53
CA ASN A 111 4.28 -32.70 7.37
C ASN A 111 4.09 -31.81 6.12
N SER A 112 4.75 -30.64 6.09
CA SER A 112 5.29 -30.08 4.84
C SER A 112 6.42 -29.09 5.13
N GLU A 113 7.56 -29.29 4.49
CA GLU A 113 8.82 -28.54 4.52
C GLU A 113 8.73 -27.09 3.98
N VAL A 114 7.62 -26.40 4.23
CA VAL A 114 7.39 -25.00 3.88
C VAL A 114 6.39 -24.47 4.90
N GLY A 115 6.81 -23.53 5.75
CA GLY A 115 5.97 -22.93 6.78
C GLY A 115 4.61 -22.52 6.20
N GLU A 116 3.54 -23.08 6.76
CA GLU A 116 2.18 -22.85 6.28
C GLU A 116 1.81 -21.38 6.46
N ILE A 117 1.57 -20.68 5.36
CA ILE A 117 1.14 -19.28 5.38
C ILE A 117 -0.37 -19.27 5.63
N THR A 118 -0.76 -19.23 6.91
CA THR A 118 -2.16 -19.35 7.37
C THR A 118 -3.12 -18.33 6.75
N TRP A 119 -2.64 -17.13 6.41
CA TRP A 119 -3.44 -16.05 5.82
C TRP A 119 -3.49 -16.04 4.29
N LEU A 120 -2.86 -17.02 3.62
CA LEU A 120 -2.86 -17.10 2.16
C LEU A 120 -4.28 -17.28 1.59
N GLU A 121 -5.12 -18.09 2.25
CA GLU A 121 -6.50 -18.31 1.81
C GLU A 121 -7.37 -17.06 1.99
N GLU A 122 -7.10 -16.25 3.01
CA GLU A 122 -7.79 -14.96 3.20
C GLU A 122 -7.49 -13.99 2.06
N LEU A 123 -6.22 -13.89 1.64
CA LEU A 123 -5.84 -13.10 0.46
C LEU A 123 -6.51 -13.59 -0.83
N ARG A 124 -6.63 -14.91 -1.01
CA ARG A 124 -7.35 -15.48 -2.16
C ARG A 124 -8.82 -15.08 -2.13
N SER A 125 -9.46 -15.18 -0.97
CA SER A 125 -10.85 -14.78 -0.80
C SER A 125 -11.06 -13.29 -1.12
N LEU A 126 -10.16 -12.42 -0.62
CA LEU A 126 -10.19 -10.99 -0.91
C LEU A 126 -10.10 -10.72 -2.42
N ARG A 127 -9.15 -11.35 -3.11
CA ARG A 127 -8.98 -11.19 -4.55
C ARG A 127 -10.20 -11.67 -5.33
N VAL A 128 -10.78 -12.81 -4.94
CA VAL A 128 -11.99 -13.34 -5.58
C VAL A 128 -13.19 -12.41 -5.36
N ALA A 129 -13.34 -11.84 -4.16
CA ALA A 129 -14.41 -10.90 -3.86
C ALA A 129 -14.30 -9.61 -4.70
N GLU A 130 -13.09 -9.08 -4.87
CA GLU A 130 -12.83 -7.93 -5.74
C GLU A 130 -13.17 -8.24 -7.20
N LEU A 131 -12.67 -9.37 -7.72
CA LEU A 131 -12.96 -9.80 -9.09
C LEU A 131 -14.47 -9.99 -9.33
N ARG A 132 -15.19 -10.58 -8.36
CA ARG A 132 -16.65 -10.75 -8.45
C ARG A 132 -17.38 -9.41 -8.53
N ARG A 133 -16.96 -8.40 -7.76
CA ARG A 133 -17.55 -7.05 -7.83
C ARG A 133 -17.26 -6.37 -9.16
N GLU A 134 -16.05 -6.51 -9.67
CA GLU A 134 -15.66 -5.95 -10.97
C GLU A 134 -16.47 -6.57 -12.11
N VAL A 135 -16.60 -7.91 -12.11
CA VAL A 135 -17.43 -8.64 -13.06
C VAL A 135 -18.88 -8.16 -13.01
N GLN A 136 -19.47 -8.10 -11.82
CA GLN A 136 -20.86 -7.64 -11.65
C GLN A 136 -21.08 -6.23 -12.23
N ARG A 137 -20.13 -5.32 -11.99
CA ARG A 137 -20.19 -3.95 -12.53
C ARG A 137 -20.09 -3.94 -14.05
N CYS A 138 -19.24 -4.78 -14.64
CA CYS A 138 -19.16 -4.93 -16.09
C CYS A 138 -20.46 -5.51 -16.66
N ASP A 139 -21.04 -6.52 -16.04
CA ASP A 139 -22.30 -7.12 -16.46
C ASP A 139 -23.43 -6.08 -16.45
N GLU A 140 -23.54 -5.28 -15.40
CA GLU A 140 -24.47 -4.14 -15.33
C GLU A 140 -24.19 -3.11 -16.43
N SER A 141 -22.93 -2.74 -16.64
CA SER A 141 -22.57 -1.77 -17.69
C SER A 141 -22.86 -2.28 -19.10
N ILE A 142 -22.78 -3.59 -19.36
CA ILE A 142 -23.13 -4.19 -20.65
C ILE A 142 -24.66 -4.19 -20.81
N LEU A 143 -25.38 -4.68 -19.80
CA LEU A 143 -26.85 -4.77 -19.83
C LEU A 143 -27.53 -3.40 -19.94
N TYR A 144 -27.00 -2.37 -19.26
CA TYR A 144 -27.56 -1.02 -19.27
C TYR A 144 -26.88 -0.08 -20.28
N GLY A 145 -25.74 -0.46 -20.85
CA GLY A 145 -24.99 0.32 -21.85
C GLY A 145 -25.47 0.14 -23.29
N GLU A 146 -26.26 -0.90 -23.58
CA GLU A 146 -26.82 -1.17 -24.92
C GLU A 146 -28.19 -0.48 -25.18
N SER A 147 -28.67 0.40 -24.30
CA SER A 147 -29.97 1.09 -24.43
C SER A 147 -29.92 2.52 -24.98
N LEU A 148 -29.01 2.84 -25.91
CA LEU A 148 -28.94 4.15 -26.60
C LEU A 148 -29.22 4.04 -28.11
#